data_AF-A0A656JQZ4-F1
#
_entry.id   AF-A0A656JQZ4-F1
#
_cell.length_a   1.000
_cell.length_b   1.000
_cell.length_c   1.000
_cell.angle_alpha   90.00
_cell.angle_beta   90.00
_cell.angle_gamma   90.00
#
_symmetry.space_group_name_H-M   'P 1'
#
loop_
_entity.id
_entity.type
_entity.pdbx_description
1 polymer ?
#
loop_
_entity_poly.entity_id
_entity_poly.type
_entity_poly.pdbx_seq_one_letter_code
_entity_poly.pdbx_strand_id
1 'polypeptide(L)'
;KESKVVAVAQRYGGLDVPQLEQLLSQRSTQQSDLQSELNEANSLAITAQTRPERAQTEISANQTRIQQINAILKNGKDNGKTLSADQRNLLNAELASINALNLLRRQELAGNSQLQDLGNSQHDLLTEKVARQEQEIQDLQTLINDKRRAQSQKTVADLSLEAQKSGGSSLLATESAANLKLSDYLLRGTDRLNELTQQNLKTKQQLDNLTQTDQALSEQINVLSGSLLLSKILYKQKQSLPHLELDKGLADEIANIRLYQFDVNQQREQMSTPTAYVERLLATQPPENVTPQLRRTLLDLAITRSDLLERLNRELSALLNESITLQLNQKQLTSTAVGLRSTLDEQMF
;
A
#
# COMPACT_ATOMS: atom_id res chain seq x y z
N LYS A 1 3.54 -31.51 4.42
CA LYS A 1 4.50 -31.39 3.30
C LYS A 1 4.70 -29.91 3.06
N GLU A 2 5.84 -29.35 3.42
CA GLU A 2 6.18 -27.99 3.02
C GLU A 2 6.22 -27.94 1.49
N SER A 3 5.28 -27.20 0.89
CA SER A 3 5.36 -26.88 -0.52
C SER A 3 6.61 -26.03 -0.70
N LYS A 4 7.62 -26.55 -1.42
CA LYS A 4 8.82 -25.75 -1.71
C LYS A 4 8.39 -24.55 -2.54
N VAL A 5 8.43 -23.37 -1.93
CA VAL A 5 8.18 -22.11 -2.61
C VAL A 5 9.31 -21.92 -3.61
N VAL A 6 9.00 -22.05 -4.90
CA VAL A 6 9.97 -21.74 -5.97
C VAL A 6 10.19 -20.23 -5.94
N ALA A 7 11.45 -19.75 -6.02
CA ALA A 7 11.71 -18.32 -6.00
C ALA A 7 11.05 -17.61 -7.21
N VAL A 8 10.56 -16.38 -7.03
CA VAL A 8 9.95 -15.58 -8.11
C VAL A 8 10.90 -15.42 -9.30
N ALA A 9 12.18 -15.18 -9.03
CA ALA A 9 13.23 -15.11 -10.06
C ALA A 9 13.33 -16.40 -10.91
N GLN A 10 13.07 -17.57 -10.32
CA GLN A 10 13.07 -18.84 -11.04
C GLN A 10 11.74 -19.07 -11.78
N ARG A 11 10.60 -18.68 -11.20
CA ARG A 11 9.27 -18.82 -11.82
C ARG A 11 9.10 -17.92 -13.03
N TYR A 12 9.58 -16.68 -12.94
CA TYR A 12 9.28 -15.61 -13.90
C TYR A 12 10.51 -15.02 -14.58
N GLY A 13 11.70 -15.58 -14.37
CA GLY A 13 12.95 -15.07 -14.96
C GLY A 13 12.95 -15.01 -16.49
N GLY A 14 12.14 -15.84 -17.15
CA GLY A 14 11.98 -15.84 -18.61
C GLY A 14 11.05 -14.74 -19.15
N LEU A 15 10.30 -14.04 -18.30
CA LEU A 15 9.41 -12.95 -18.73
C LEU A 15 10.20 -11.67 -19.00
N ASP A 16 9.70 -10.86 -19.92
CA ASP A 16 10.21 -9.51 -20.16
C ASP A 16 9.66 -8.51 -19.13
N VAL A 17 10.22 -7.29 -19.13
CA VAL A 17 9.82 -6.24 -18.17
C VAL A 17 8.32 -5.90 -18.26
N PRO A 18 7.72 -5.68 -19.45
CA PRO A 18 6.28 -5.43 -19.57
C PRO A 18 5.39 -6.56 -19.02
N GLN A 19 5.76 -7.83 -19.27
CA GLN A 19 5.03 -8.98 -18.74
C GLN A 19 5.10 -9.05 -17.22
N LEU A 20 6.27 -8.76 -16.64
CA LEU A 20 6.46 -8.71 -15.19
C LEU A 20 5.67 -7.57 -14.56
N GLU A 21 5.60 -6.39 -15.19
CA GLU A 21 4.78 -5.26 -14.73
C GLU A 21 3.29 -5.59 -14.73
N GLN A 22 2.80 -6.28 -15.77
CA GLN A 22 1.43 -6.76 -15.81
C GLN A 22 1.13 -7.74 -14.67
N LEU A 23 2.05 -8.68 -14.41
CA LEU A 23 1.91 -9.63 -13.31
C LEU A 23 1.94 -8.93 -11.94
N LEU A 24 2.84 -7.97 -11.77
CA LEU A 24 2.92 -7.14 -10.57
C LEU A 24 1.60 -6.40 -10.30
N SER A 25 0.99 -5.83 -11.35
CA SER A 25 -0.33 -5.16 -11.26
C SER A 25 -1.42 -6.14 -10.81
N GLN A 26 -1.48 -7.34 -11.40
CA GLN A 26 -2.43 -8.37 -10.99
C GLN A 26 -2.25 -8.81 -9.53
N ARG A 27 -0.99 -9.00 -9.10
CA ARG A 27 -0.67 -9.35 -7.71
C ARG A 27 -1.06 -8.24 -6.74
N SER A 28 -0.89 -6.98 -7.14
CA SER A 28 -1.30 -5.81 -6.34
C SER A 28 -2.82 -5.73 -6.18
N THR A 29 -3.61 -6.09 -7.19
CA THR A 29 -5.08 -6.18 -7.06
C THR A 29 -5.47 -7.30 -6.09
N GLN A 30 -4.89 -8.48 -6.23
CA GLN A 30 -5.15 -9.62 -5.33
C GLN A 30 -4.78 -9.32 -3.88
N GLN A 31 -3.73 -8.51 -3.65
CA GLN A 31 -3.36 -8.03 -2.33
C GLN A 31 -4.49 -7.21 -1.70
N SER A 32 -5.14 -6.34 -2.48
CA SER A 32 -6.26 -5.53 -2.00
C SER A 32 -7.46 -6.39 -1.60
N ASP A 33 -7.75 -7.44 -2.36
CA ASP A 33 -8.84 -8.38 -2.06
C ASP A 33 -8.55 -9.15 -0.76
N LEU A 34 -7.32 -9.68 -0.62
CA LEU A 34 -6.88 -10.36 0.60
C LEU A 34 -6.91 -9.44 1.83
N GLN A 35 -6.58 -8.16 1.65
CA GLN A 35 -6.66 -7.17 2.73
C GLN A 35 -8.10 -6.95 3.19
N SER A 36 -9.06 -6.92 2.25
CA SER A 36 -10.49 -6.84 2.57
C SER A 36 -10.96 -8.07 3.34
N GLU A 37 -10.60 -9.27 2.87
CA GLU A 37 -10.93 -10.53 3.56
C GLU A 37 -10.33 -10.57 4.98
N LEU A 38 -9.08 -10.11 5.15
CA LEU A 38 -8.43 -10.05 6.46
C LEU A 38 -9.15 -9.10 7.41
N ASN A 39 -9.64 -7.95 6.92
CA ASN A 39 -10.43 -7.03 7.72
C ASN A 39 -11.74 -7.65 8.19
N GLU A 40 -12.46 -8.35 7.30
CA GLU A 40 -13.69 -9.08 7.66
C GLU A 40 -13.43 -10.16 8.72
N ALA A 41 -12.35 -10.93 8.56
CA ALA A 41 -11.96 -11.94 9.53
C ALA A 41 -11.59 -11.33 10.89
N ASN A 42 -10.94 -10.16 10.89
CA ASN A 42 -10.62 -9.43 12.12
C ASN A 42 -11.89 -8.96 12.85
N SER A 43 -12.88 -8.40 12.15
CA SER A 43 -14.17 -8.03 12.74
C SER A 43 -14.91 -9.22 13.35
N LEU A 44 -14.87 -10.39 12.69
CA LEU A 44 -15.43 -11.63 13.23
C LEU A 44 -14.70 -12.08 14.51
N ALA A 45 -13.37 -12.04 14.51
CA ALA A 45 -12.55 -12.39 15.66
C ALA A 45 -12.82 -11.46 16.86
N ILE A 46 -12.87 -10.14 16.64
CA ILE A 46 -13.20 -9.14 17.67
C ILE A 46 -14.62 -9.38 18.20
N THR A 47 -15.58 -9.64 17.32
CA THR A 47 -16.96 -9.95 17.72
C THR A 47 -17.01 -11.19 18.62
N ALA A 48 -16.31 -12.27 18.26
CA ALA A 48 -16.25 -13.47 19.09
C ALA A 48 -15.50 -13.25 20.42
N GLN A 49 -14.45 -12.44 20.41
CA GLN A 49 -13.67 -12.13 21.61
C GLN A 49 -14.46 -11.28 22.62
N THR A 50 -15.25 -10.33 22.14
CA THR A 50 -16.00 -9.38 22.97
C THR A 50 -17.38 -9.87 23.38
N ARG A 51 -17.94 -10.86 22.68
CA ARG A 51 -19.29 -11.42 22.95
C ARG A 51 -19.51 -11.87 24.40
N PRO A 52 -18.57 -12.55 25.10
CA PRO A 52 -18.77 -12.96 26.49
C PRO A 52 -19.09 -11.79 27.43
N GLU A 53 -18.30 -10.72 27.36
CA GLU A 53 -18.46 -9.53 28.19
C GLU A 53 -19.82 -8.84 27.93
N ARG A 54 -20.18 -8.70 26.64
CA ARG A 54 -21.47 -8.12 26.24
C ARG A 54 -22.64 -8.95 26.75
N ALA A 55 -22.61 -10.27 26.53
CA ALA A 55 -23.68 -11.15 26.93
C ALA A 55 -23.85 -11.16 28.45
N GLN A 56 -22.75 -11.13 29.21
CA GLN A 56 -22.81 -11.02 30.67
C GLN A 56 -23.43 -9.71 31.14
N THR A 57 -23.06 -8.59 30.51
CA THR A 57 -23.63 -7.27 30.79
C THR A 57 -25.12 -7.22 30.46
N GLU A 58 -25.52 -7.68 29.27
CA GLU A 58 -26.93 -7.72 28.83
C GLU A 58 -27.76 -8.65 29.71
N ILE A 59 -27.26 -9.85 30.07
CA ILE A 59 -27.97 -10.77 30.97
C ILE A 59 -28.17 -10.13 32.35
N SER A 60 -27.18 -9.41 32.88
CA SER A 60 -27.28 -8.74 34.19
C SER A 60 -28.30 -7.60 34.18
N ALA A 61 -28.31 -6.79 33.11
CA ALA A 61 -29.31 -5.74 32.91
C ALA A 61 -30.72 -6.33 32.77
N ASN A 62 -30.85 -7.42 31.97
CA ASN A 62 -32.10 -8.14 31.79
C ASN A 62 -32.64 -8.71 33.11
N GLN A 63 -31.78 -9.27 33.96
CA GLN A 63 -32.19 -9.76 35.28
C GLN A 63 -32.75 -8.65 36.16
N THR A 64 -32.09 -7.49 36.18
CA THR A 64 -32.58 -6.30 36.90
C THR A 64 -33.95 -5.86 36.37
N ARG A 65 -34.12 -5.83 35.04
CA ARG A 65 -35.39 -5.45 34.41
C ARG A 65 -36.50 -6.46 34.70
N ILE A 66 -36.22 -7.76 34.64
CA ILE A 66 -37.17 -8.82 35.01
C ILE A 66 -37.66 -8.63 36.45
N GLN A 67 -36.76 -8.36 37.40
CA GLN A 67 -37.14 -8.12 38.80
C GLN A 67 -38.06 -6.90 38.95
N GLN A 68 -37.75 -5.80 38.24
CA GLN A 68 -38.59 -4.60 38.23
C GLN A 68 -39.99 -4.90 37.66
N ILE A 69 -40.07 -5.56 36.51
CA ILE A 69 -41.36 -5.89 35.88
C ILE A 69 -42.17 -6.80 36.81
N ASN A 70 -41.56 -7.84 37.38
CA ASN A 70 -42.23 -8.73 38.32
C ASN A 70 -42.75 -8.00 39.56
N ALA A 71 -42.00 -7.02 40.09
CA ALA A 71 -42.45 -6.19 41.20
C ALA A 71 -43.66 -5.32 40.82
N ILE A 72 -43.64 -4.69 39.64
CA ILE A 72 -44.75 -3.88 39.12
C ILE A 72 -46.01 -4.73 38.94
N LEU A 73 -45.87 -5.90 38.28
CA LEU A 73 -46.98 -6.83 38.05
C LEU A 73 -47.57 -7.34 39.36
N LYS A 74 -46.73 -7.70 40.34
CA LYS A 74 -47.14 -8.18 41.66
C LYS A 74 -47.86 -7.09 42.47
N ASN A 75 -47.35 -5.87 42.47
CA ASN A 75 -47.95 -4.75 43.20
C ASN A 75 -49.22 -4.21 42.52
N GLY A 76 -49.41 -4.52 41.23
CA GLY A 76 -50.51 -4.01 40.42
C GLY A 76 -50.47 -2.49 40.24
N LYS A 77 -49.33 -1.86 40.53
CA LYS A 77 -49.11 -0.42 40.44
C LYS A 77 -47.76 -0.12 39.80
N ASP A 78 -47.73 0.90 38.95
CA ASP A 78 -46.53 1.49 38.39
C ASP A 78 -46.51 2.98 38.74
N ASN A 79 -45.44 3.45 39.37
CA ASN A 79 -45.31 4.83 39.87
C ASN A 79 -46.56 5.35 40.62
N GLY A 80 -47.16 4.49 41.46
CA GLY A 80 -48.34 4.82 42.27
C GLY A 80 -49.69 4.75 41.55
N LYS A 81 -49.72 4.56 40.22
CA LYS A 81 -50.95 4.39 39.43
C LYS A 81 -51.30 2.92 39.28
N THR A 82 -52.58 2.56 39.37
CA THR A 82 -53.06 1.20 39.12
C THR A 82 -52.79 0.80 37.67
N LEU A 83 -52.27 -0.42 37.47
CA LEU A 83 -52.02 -0.93 36.13
C LEU A 83 -53.32 -1.15 35.34
N SER A 84 -53.36 -0.67 34.10
CA SER A 84 -54.38 -1.08 33.13
C SER A 84 -54.11 -2.48 32.57
N ALA A 85 -55.10 -3.08 31.90
CA ALA A 85 -54.94 -4.36 31.22
C ALA A 85 -53.87 -4.29 30.11
N ASP A 86 -53.86 -3.21 29.33
CA ASP A 86 -52.87 -3.02 28.26
C ASP A 86 -51.45 -2.87 28.80
N GLN A 87 -51.27 -2.16 29.91
CA GLN A 87 -49.97 -2.04 30.57
C GLN A 87 -49.46 -3.39 31.09
N ARG A 88 -50.35 -4.22 31.66
CA ARG A 88 -49.99 -5.58 32.06
C ARG A 88 -49.58 -6.41 30.85
N ASN A 89 -50.30 -6.32 29.74
CA ASN A 89 -49.97 -7.04 28.52
C ASN A 89 -48.62 -6.62 27.95
N LEU A 90 -48.33 -5.31 27.92
CA LEU A 90 -47.04 -4.77 27.49
C LEU A 90 -45.88 -5.32 28.34
N LEU A 91 -46.01 -5.29 29.67
CA LEU A 91 -45.00 -5.81 30.58
C LEU A 91 -44.79 -7.32 30.46
N ASN A 92 -45.86 -8.09 30.26
CA ASN A 92 -45.76 -9.53 30.02
C ASN A 92 -45.09 -9.84 28.68
N ALA A 93 -45.39 -9.05 27.63
CA ALA A 93 -44.72 -9.17 26.34
C ALA A 93 -43.23 -8.82 26.43
N GLU A 94 -42.89 -7.77 27.19
CA GLU A 94 -41.50 -7.40 27.48
C GLU A 94 -40.77 -8.52 28.22
N LEU A 95 -41.37 -9.11 29.26
CA LEU A 95 -40.82 -10.28 29.96
C LEU A 95 -40.55 -11.45 29.02
N ALA A 96 -41.50 -11.78 28.13
CA ALA A 96 -41.34 -12.86 27.16
C ALA A 96 -40.17 -12.58 26.19
N SER A 97 -40.07 -11.35 25.70
CA SER A 97 -38.97 -10.90 24.84
C SER A 97 -37.61 -11.00 25.55
N ILE A 98 -37.51 -10.51 26.78
CA ILE A 98 -36.26 -10.57 27.58
C ILE A 98 -35.85 -12.03 27.83
N ASN A 99 -36.80 -12.92 28.15
CA ASN A 99 -36.51 -14.33 28.35
C ASN A 99 -35.99 -15.01 27.07
N ALA A 100 -36.59 -14.69 25.91
CA ALA A 100 -36.11 -15.17 24.61
C ALA A 100 -34.71 -14.65 24.30
N LEU A 101 -34.44 -13.37 24.56
CA LEU A 101 -33.11 -12.76 24.38
C LEU A 101 -32.05 -13.41 25.29
N ASN A 102 -32.37 -13.66 26.56
CA ASN A 102 -31.47 -14.36 27.49
C ASN A 102 -31.16 -15.80 27.01
N LEU A 103 -32.14 -16.50 26.45
CA LEU A 103 -31.92 -17.83 25.87
C LEU A 103 -30.97 -17.75 24.67
N LEU A 104 -31.19 -16.80 23.77
CA LEU A 104 -30.30 -16.54 22.63
C LEU A 104 -28.87 -16.27 23.10
N ARG A 105 -28.66 -15.35 24.07
CA ARG A 105 -27.32 -15.05 24.60
C ARG A 105 -26.63 -16.26 25.21
N ARG A 106 -27.36 -17.11 25.93
CA ARG A 106 -26.79 -18.36 26.47
C ARG A 106 -26.38 -19.34 25.37
N GLN A 107 -27.16 -19.46 24.31
CA GLN A 107 -26.80 -20.30 23.15
C GLN A 107 -25.57 -19.75 22.42
N GLU A 108 -25.52 -18.44 22.20
CA GLU A 108 -24.38 -17.78 21.58
C GLU A 108 -23.11 -17.95 22.43
N LEU A 109 -23.21 -17.88 23.76
CA LEU A 109 -22.08 -18.13 24.66
C LEU A 109 -21.60 -19.58 24.59
N ALA A 110 -22.52 -20.54 24.49
CA ALA A 110 -22.17 -21.96 24.38
C ALA A 110 -21.38 -22.28 23.10
N GLY A 111 -21.65 -21.56 22.00
CA GLY A 111 -20.91 -21.68 20.73
C GLY A 111 -19.70 -20.76 20.60
N ASN A 112 -19.45 -19.85 21.55
CA ASN A 112 -18.49 -18.78 21.36
C ASN A 112 -17.04 -19.26 21.21
N SER A 113 -16.65 -20.32 21.93
CA SER A 113 -15.28 -20.86 21.81
C SER A 113 -14.98 -21.33 20.40
N GLN A 114 -15.92 -22.02 19.75
CA GLN A 114 -15.77 -22.46 18.36
C GLN A 114 -15.70 -21.29 17.38
N LEU A 115 -16.51 -20.25 17.61
CA LEU A 115 -16.47 -19.04 16.79
C LEU A 115 -15.15 -18.27 16.97
N GLN A 116 -14.61 -18.26 18.18
CA GLN A 116 -13.31 -17.65 18.48
C GLN A 116 -12.17 -18.43 17.81
N ASP A 117 -12.16 -19.76 17.91
CA ASP A 117 -11.15 -20.61 17.26
C ASP A 117 -11.21 -20.46 15.73
N LEU A 118 -12.41 -20.42 15.15
CA LEU A 118 -12.61 -20.20 13.72
C LEU A 118 -12.12 -18.81 13.30
N GLY A 119 -12.53 -17.75 14.02
CA GLY A 119 -12.12 -16.38 13.73
C GLY A 119 -10.61 -16.20 13.79
N ASN A 120 -9.96 -16.72 14.84
CA ASN A 120 -8.50 -16.70 14.97
C ASN A 120 -7.83 -17.47 13.82
N SER A 121 -8.31 -18.67 13.49
CA SER A 121 -7.73 -19.48 12.42
C SER A 121 -7.86 -18.82 11.04
N GLN A 122 -9.00 -18.16 10.78
CA GLN A 122 -9.22 -17.39 9.55
C GLN A 122 -8.30 -16.17 9.48
N HIS A 123 -8.21 -15.42 10.58
CA HIS A 123 -7.31 -14.28 10.70
C HIS A 123 -5.84 -14.70 10.47
N ASP A 124 -5.37 -15.77 11.10
CA ASP A 124 -3.99 -16.26 10.97
C ASP A 124 -3.70 -16.73 9.54
N LEU A 125 -4.64 -17.46 8.92
CA LEU A 125 -4.51 -17.88 7.53
C LEU A 125 -4.43 -16.69 6.56
N LEU A 126 -5.30 -15.69 6.75
CA LEU A 126 -5.34 -14.50 5.89
C LEU A 126 -4.12 -13.61 6.10
N THR A 127 -3.64 -13.48 7.34
CA THR A 127 -2.37 -12.81 7.65
C THR A 127 -1.20 -13.44 6.91
N GLU A 128 -1.11 -14.78 6.93
CA GLU A 128 -0.05 -15.50 6.19
C GLU A 128 -0.20 -15.35 4.66
N LYS A 129 -1.43 -15.36 4.13
CA LYS A 129 -1.68 -15.12 2.70
C LYS A 129 -1.26 -13.71 2.28
N VAL A 130 -1.63 -12.70 3.06
CA VAL A 130 -1.23 -11.30 2.88
C VAL A 130 0.28 -11.18 2.88
N ALA A 131 0.96 -11.72 3.89
CA ALA A 131 2.43 -11.66 3.98
C ALA A 131 3.13 -12.34 2.80
N ARG A 132 2.64 -13.49 2.34
CA ARG A 132 3.19 -14.18 1.15
C ARG A 132 2.99 -13.40 -0.13
N GLN A 133 1.81 -12.82 -0.30
CA GLN A 133 1.49 -12.03 -1.49
C GLN A 133 2.33 -10.76 -1.54
N GLU A 134 2.53 -10.08 -0.40
CA GLU A 134 3.45 -8.95 -0.27
C GLU A 134 4.89 -9.31 -0.63
N GLN A 135 5.38 -10.47 -0.16
CA GLN A 135 6.71 -10.95 -0.52
C GLN A 135 6.82 -11.24 -2.02
N GLU A 136 5.80 -11.85 -2.64
CA GLU A 136 5.81 -12.09 -4.08
C GLU A 136 5.81 -10.78 -4.88
N ILE A 137 5.08 -9.76 -4.43
CA ILE A 137 5.11 -8.40 -5.00
C ILE A 137 6.52 -7.80 -4.89
N GLN A 138 7.16 -7.89 -3.72
CA GLN A 138 8.52 -7.38 -3.50
C GLN A 138 9.55 -8.06 -4.40
N ASP A 139 9.47 -9.39 -4.51
CA ASP A 139 10.40 -10.16 -5.33
C ASP A 139 10.19 -9.86 -6.83
N LEU A 140 8.93 -9.64 -7.27
CA LEU A 140 8.63 -9.25 -8.65
C LEU A 140 9.20 -7.87 -8.98
N GLN A 141 9.04 -6.90 -8.07
CA GLN A 141 9.63 -5.57 -8.20
C GLN A 141 11.16 -5.67 -8.31
N THR A 142 11.79 -6.45 -7.43
CA THR A 142 13.25 -6.67 -7.46
C THR A 142 13.69 -7.26 -8.80
N LEU A 143 12.96 -8.25 -9.33
CA LEU A 143 13.27 -8.86 -10.63
C LEU A 143 13.12 -7.87 -11.81
N ILE A 144 12.07 -7.05 -11.81
CA ILE A 144 11.86 -5.99 -12.83
C ILE A 144 13.04 -5.03 -12.81
N ASN A 145 13.40 -4.61 -11.61
CA ASN A 145 14.45 -3.65 -11.33
C ASN A 145 15.83 -4.17 -11.75
N ASP A 146 16.16 -5.41 -11.43
CA ASP A 146 17.40 -6.07 -11.85
C ASP A 146 17.50 -6.16 -13.38
N LYS A 147 16.39 -6.48 -14.06
CA LYS A 147 16.34 -6.54 -15.52
C LYS A 147 16.54 -5.16 -16.15
N ARG A 148 15.87 -4.13 -15.64
CA ARG A 148 16.07 -2.74 -16.11
C ARG A 148 17.50 -2.28 -15.87
N ARG A 149 18.06 -2.57 -14.70
CA ARG A 149 19.45 -2.23 -14.36
C ARG A 149 20.45 -2.89 -15.30
N ALA A 150 20.29 -4.19 -15.57
CA ALA A 150 21.14 -4.92 -16.50
C ALA A 150 21.05 -4.32 -17.92
N GLN A 151 19.85 -3.93 -18.36
CA GLN A 151 19.66 -3.25 -19.64
C GLN A 151 20.38 -1.89 -19.68
N SER A 152 20.21 -1.06 -18.65
CA SER A 152 20.86 0.26 -18.55
C SER A 152 22.39 0.14 -18.50
N GLN A 153 22.94 -0.79 -17.70
CA GLN A 153 24.38 -1.05 -17.63
C GLN A 153 24.95 -1.48 -18.98
N LYS A 154 24.25 -2.37 -19.70
CA LYS A 154 24.65 -2.77 -21.04
C LYS A 154 24.69 -1.58 -21.99
N THR A 155 23.66 -0.72 -21.96
CA THR A 155 23.62 0.50 -22.78
C THR A 155 24.77 1.45 -22.47
N VAL A 156 25.11 1.68 -21.20
CA VAL A 156 26.28 2.50 -20.81
C VAL A 156 27.57 1.91 -21.35
N ALA A 157 27.76 0.59 -21.24
CA ALA A 157 28.97 -0.09 -21.71
C ALA A 157 29.12 -0.01 -23.24
N ASP A 158 28.05 -0.29 -23.99
CA ASP A 158 28.02 -0.23 -25.45
C ASP A 158 28.36 1.19 -25.94
N LEU A 159 27.74 2.22 -25.35
CA LEU A 159 28.00 3.62 -25.68
C LEU A 159 29.41 4.08 -25.32
N SER A 160 29.97 3.59 -24.20
CA SER A 160 31.32 3.94 -23.78
C SER A 160 32.36 3.39 -24.75
N LEU A 161 32.13 2.18 -25.24
CA LEU A 161 32.98 1.54 -26.23
C LEU A 161 32.88 2.22 -27.60
N GLU A 162 31.70 2.69 -27.98
CA GLU A 162 31.48 3.49 -29.20
C GLU A 162 32.14 4.88 -29.10
N ALA A 163 32.09 5.52 -27.93
CA ALA A 163 32.76 6.80 -27.66
C ALA A 163 34.28 6.71 -27.87
N GLN A 164 34.90 5.65 -27.33
CA GLN A 164 36.35 5.42 -27.45
C GLN A 164 36.80 5.19 -28.90
N LYS A 165 35.98 4.51 -29.71
CA LYS A 165 36.25 4.28 -31.14
C LYS A 165 36.12 5.53 -32.01
N SER A 166 35.35 6.52 -31.56
CA SER A 166 35.01 7.73 -32.32
C SER A 166 36.03 8.88 -32.18
N GLY A 167 37.17 8.64 -31.50
CA GLY A 167 38.15 9.64 -31.05
C GLY A 167 38.87 10.51 -32.09
N GLY A 168 38.42 10.54 -33.36
CA GLY A 168 38.99 11.38 -34.42
C GLY A 168 38.30 12.73 -34.65
N SER A 169 37.06 12.93 -34.18
CA SER A 169 36.29 14.17 -34.40
C SER A 169 35.75 14.75 -33.10
N SER A 170 36.02 16.05 -32.85
CA SER A 170 35.49 16.76 -31.68
C SER A 170 33.95 16.77 -31.64
N LEU A 171 33.30 16.72 -32.80
CA LEU A 171 31.83 16.68 -32.89
C LEU A 171 31.28 15.34 -32.41
N LEU A 172 31.87 14.23 -32.89
CA LEU A 172 31.47 12.88 -32.46
C LEU A 172 31.71 12.67 -30.96
N ALA A 173 32.80 13.23 -30.41
CA ALA A 173 33.06 13.18 -28.98
C ALA A 173 31.96 13.89 -28.16
N THR A 174 31.54 15.09 -28.57
CA THR A 174 30.44 15.83 -27.92
C THR A 174 29.13 15.07 -27.97
N GLU A 175 28.76 14.56 -29.14
CA GLU A 175 27.49 13.83 -29.32
C GLU A 175 27.46 12.52 -28.53
N SER A 176 28.58 11.80 -28.51
CA SER A 176 28.73 10.58 -27.72
C SER A 176 28.71 10.85 -26.21
N ALA A 177 29.37 11.92 -25.75
CA ALA A 177 29.34 12.32 -24.34
C ALA A 177 27.93 12.68 -23.86
N ALA A 178 27.12 13.32 -24.70
CA ALA A 178 25.71 13.60 -24.38
C ALA A 178 24.88 12.31 -24.24
N ASN A 179 25.11 11.31 -25.10
CA ASN A 179 24.44 10.01 -24.99
C ASN A 179 24.88 9.25 -23.72
N LEU A 180 26.17 9.28 -23.39
CA LEU A 180 26.68 8.72 -22.14
C LEU A 180 26.04 9.37 -20.91
N LYS A 181 25.89 10.70 -20.91
CA LYS A 181 25.23 11.42 -19.83
C LYS A 181 23.78 10.95 -19.65
N LEU A 182 23.01 10.85 -20.73
CA LEU A 182 21.62 10.35 -20.68
C LEU A 182 21.55 8.91 -20.15
N SER A 183 22.48 8.06 -20.58
CA SER A 183 22.54 6.66 -20.13
C SER A 183 22.92 6.54 -18.64
N ASP A 184 23.80 7.40 -18.12
CA ASP A 184 24.12 7.48 -16.69
C ASP A 184 22.90 7.93 -15.86
N TYR A 185 22.16 8.94 -16.35
CA TYR A 185 20.90 9.34 -15.70
C TYR A 185 19.86 8.22 -15.68
N LEU A 186 19.74 7.46 -16.78
CA LEU A 186 18.83 6.32 -16.83
C LEU A 186 19.22 5.26 -15.79
N LEU A 187 20.51 4.92 -15.67
CA LEU A 187 21.00 3.96 -14.68
C LEU A 187 20.73 4.42 -13.24
N ARG A 188 21.03 5.68 -12.92
CA ARG A 188 20.74 6.26 -11.60
C ARG A 188 19.24 6.32 -11.32
N GLY A 189 18.44 6.64 -12.34
CA GLY A 189 16.99 6.65 -12.26
C GLY A 189 16.44 5.28 -11.91
N THR A 190 16.96 4.23 -12.53
CA THR A 190 16.60 2.85 -12.19
C THR A 190 17.01 2.48 -10.76
N ASP A 191 18.23 2.79 -10.34
CA ASP A 191 18.65 2.50 -8.95
C ASP A 191 17.76 3.25 -7.93
N ARG A 192 17.43 4.52 -8.18
CA ARG A 192 16.54 5.31 -7.31
C ARG A 192 15.10 4.80 -7.32
N LEU A 193 14.59 4.36 -8.48
CA LEU A 193 13.25 3.79 -8.58
C LEU A 193 13.12 2.57 -7.67
N ASN A 194 14.15 1.73 -7.62
CA ASN A 194 14.19 0.56 -6.75
C ASN A 194 14.07 0.94 -5.27
N GLU A 195 14.81 1.96 -4.85
CA GLU A 195 14.76 2.48 -3.47
C GLU A 195 13.36 2.99 -3.13
N LEU A 196 12.77 3.81 -4.01
CA LEU A 196 11.43 4.37 -3.81
C LEU A 196 10.36 3.29 -3.73
N THR A 197 10.43 2.27 -4.59
CA THR A 197 9.52 1.13 -4.57
C THR A 197 9.60 0.36 -3.25
N GLN A 198 10.81 0.11 -2.73
CA GLN A 198 10.99 -0.55 -1.43
C GLN A 198 10.44 0.30 -0.27
N GLN A 199 10.69 1.62 -0.30
CA GLN A 199 10.16 2.55 0.69
C GLN A 199 8.63 2.61 0.64
N ASN A 200 8.04 2.60 -0.56
CA ASN A 200 6.60 2.54 -0.76
C ASN A 200 5.99 1.30 -0.14
N LEU A 201 6.57 0.13 -0.41
CA LEU A 201 6.09 -1.13 0.16
C LEU A 201 6.11 -1.10 1.69
N LYS A 202 7.25 -0.70 2.29
CA LYS A 202 7.39 -0.60 3.75
C LYS A 202 6.37 0.38 4.34
N THR A 203 6.21 1.56 3.73
CA THR A 203 5.27 2.59 4.20
C THR A 203 3.83 2.10 4.08
N LYS A 204 3.49 1.41 2.99
CA LYS A 204 2.16 0.83 2.77
C LYS A 204 1.85 -0.26 3.80
N GLN A 205 2.77 -1.18 4.07
CA GLN A 205 2.60 -2.19 5.12
C GLN A 205 2.35 -1.55 6.49
N GLN A 206 3.08 -0.48 6.84
CA GLN A 206 2.85 0.24 8.09
C GLN A 206 1.46 0.89 8.12
N LEU A 207 1.02 1.46 7.00
CA LEU A 207 -0.30 2.08 6.86
C LEU A 207 -1.43 1.07 6.96
N ASP A 208 -1.30 -0.08 6.30
CA ASP A 208 -2.29 -1.15 6.30
C ASP A 208 -2.46 -1.72 7.72
N ASN A 209 -1.36 -1.99 8.42
CA ASN A 209 -1.38 -2.42 9.83
C ASN A 209 -2.03 -1.39 10.77
N LEU A 210 -1.72 -0.10 10.58
CA LEU A 210 -2.32 0.97 11.38
C LEU A 210 -3.81 1.14 11.10
N THR A 211 -4.22 1.03 9.84
CA THR A 211 -5.63 1.11 9.43
C THR A 211 -6.43 -0.04 10.03
N GLN A 212 -5.87 -1.25 10.05
CA GLN A 212 -6.47 -2.40 10.73
C GLN A 212 -6.60 -2.18 12.24
N THR A 213 -5.56 -1.62 12.86
CA THR A 213 -5.59 -1.30 14.29
C THR A 213 -6.66 -0.26 14.62
N ASP A 214 -6.81 0.77 13.79
CA ASP A 214 -7.80 1.83 13.95
C ASP A 214 -9.25 1.32 13.81
N GLN A 215 -9.50 0.46 12.81
CA GLN A 215 -10.79 -0.20 12.64
C GLN A 215 -11.11 -1.13 13.82
N ALA A 216 -10.15 -1.97 14.22
CA ALA A 216 -10.29 -2.87 15.35
C ALA A 216 -10.57 -2.12 16.65
N LEU A 217 -9.85 -1.02 16.89
CA LEU A 217 -10.06 -0.17 18.06
C LEU A 217 -11.47 0.42 18.05
N SER A 218 -11.93 0.94 16.91
CA SER A 218 -13.26 1.55 16.78
C SER A 218 -14.37 0.55 17.13
N GLU A 219 -14.26 -0.70 16.65
CA GLU A 219 -15.20 -1.76 17.04
C GLU A 219 -15.13 -2.09 18.53
N GLN A 220 -13.92 -2.20 19.09
CA GLN A 220 -13.71 -2.52 20.50
C GLN A 220 -14.26 -1.43 21.43
N ILE A 221 -14.08 -0.14 21.11
CA ILE A 221 -14.66 0.99 21.87
C ILE A 221 -16.19 0.89 21.87
N ASN A 222 -16.78 0.73 20.69
CA ASN A 222 -18.24 0.67 20.53
C ASN A 222 -18.86 -0.48 21.34
N VAL A 223 -18.15 -1.60 21.42
CA VAL A 223 -18.65 -2.82 22.05
C VAL A 223 -18.36 -2.88 23.55
N LEU A 224 -17.20 -2.38 24.00
CA LEU A 224 -16.72 -2.52 25.37
C LEU A 224 -16.81 -1.22 26.18
N SER A 225 -17.52 -0.21 25.69
CA SER A 225 -17.70 1.06 26.41
C SER A 225 -18.16 0.81 27.85
N GLY A 226 -17.38 1.31 28.82
CA GLY A 226 -17.62 1.12 30.26
C GLY A 226 -17.09 -0.18 30.87
N SER A 227 -16.45 -1.06 30.10
CA SER A 227 -15.77 -2.27 30.61
C SER A 227 -14.31 -2.00 30.98
N LEU A 228 -13.84 -2.64 32.06
CA LEU A 228 -12.41 -2.64 32.44
C LEU A 228 -11.52 -3.29 31.37
N LEU A 229 -12.09 -4.20 30.55
CA LEU A 229 -11.37 -4.83 29.45
C LEU A 229 -10.94 -3.80 28.39
N LEU A 230 -11.78 -2.79 28.14
CA LEU A 230 -11.48 -1.73 27.19
C LEU A 230 -10.20 -0.99 27.58
N SER A 231 -10.06 -0.55 28.85
CA SER A 231 -8.87 0.18 29.31
C SER A 231 -7.56 -0.60 29.10
N LYS A 232 -7.59 -1.93 29.29
CA LYS A 232 -6.41 -2.79 29.05
C LYS A 232 -6.07 -2.87 27.56
N ILE A 233 -7.09 -2.98 26.70
CA ILE A 233 -6.94 -3.00 25.25
C ILE A 233 -6.35 -1.67 24.75
N LEU A 234 -6.92 -0.54 25.17
CA LEU A 234 -6.46 0.80 24.81
C LEU A 234 -4.99 1.01 25.18
N TYR A 235 -4.60 0.62 26.39
CA TYR A 235 -3.21 0.76 26.85
C TYR A 235 -2.23 -0.07 26.01
N LYS A 236 -2.59 -1.32 25.67
CA LYS A 236 -1.78 -2.20 24.83
C LYS A 236 -1.62 -1.63 23.41
N GLN A 237 -2.71 -1.13 22.82
CA GLN A 237 -2.70 -0.54 21.48
C GLN A 237 -1.85 0.73 21.41
N LYS A 238 -1.91 1.58 22.44
CA LYS A 238 -1.06 2.78 22.54
C LYS A 238 0.43 2.44 22.60
N GLN A 239 0.80 1.36 23.29
CA GLN A 239 2.19 0.90 23.35
C GLN A 239 2.69 0.29 22.03
N SER A 240 1.80 -0.29 21.22
CA SER A 240 2.16 -0.89 19.94
C SER A 240 2.18 0.08 18.75
N LEU A 241 1.89 1.37 18.96
CA LEU A 241 1.95 2.35 17.87
C LEU A 241 3.38 2.47 17.30
N PRO A 242 3.55 2.38 15.97
CA PRO A 242 4.86 2.44 15.35
C PRO A 242 5.47 3.83 15.46
N HIS A 243 6.81 3.87 15.50
CA HIS A 243 7.55 5.12 15.33
C HIS A 243 7.70 5.40 13.83
N LEU A 244 7.22 6.56 13.39
CA LEU A 244 7.20 6.90 11.97
C LEU A 244 8.51 7.57 11.56
N GLU A 245 9.17 6.98 10.56
CA GLU A 245 10.30 7.59 9.85
C GLU A 245 9.82 8.04 8.47
N LEU A 246 9.82 9.35 8.24
CA LEU A 246 9.29 9.96 7.02
C LEU A 246 10.42 10.59 6.21
N ASP A 247 10.33 10.45 4.89
CA ASP A 247 11.24 11.14 3.96
C ASP A 247 10.75 12.57 3.73
N LYS A 248 11.50 13.52 4.29
CA LYS A 248 11.17 14.95 4.20
C LYS A 248 11.59 15.58 2.87
N GLY A 249 12.42 14.90 2.07
CA GLY A 249 12.96 15.40 0.80
C GLY A 249 12.09 15.12 -0.42
N LEU A 250 11.03 14.33 -0.30
CA LEU A 250 10.20 13.90 -1.44
C LEU A 250 9.58 15.06 -2.22
N ALA A 251 9.19 16.14 -1.56
CA ALA A 251 8.59 17.29 -2.25
C ALA A 251 9.59 17.96 -3.22
N ASP A 252 10.84 18.12 -2.77
CA ASP A 252 11.91 18.69 -3.59
C ASP A 252 12.33 17.71 -4.70
N GLU A 253 12.40 16.41 -4.40
CA GLU A 253 12.67 15.38 -5.40
C GLU A 253 11.60 15.34 -6.51
N ILE A 254 10.31 15.40 -6.15
CA ILE A 254 9.20 15.49 -7.11
C ILE A 254 9.34 16.73 -8.00
N ALA A 255 9.68 17.88 -7.42
CA ALA A 255 9.88 19.11 -8.19
C ALA A 255 11.06 18.98 -9.17
N ASN A 256 12.17 18.41 -8.71
CA ASN A 256 13.36 18.17 -9.53
C ASN A 256 13.08 17.19 -10.68
N ILE A 257 12.36 16.08 -10.42
CA ILE A 257 11.97 15.12 -11.46
C ILE A 257 11.10 15.81 -12.52
N ARG A 258 10.12 16.62 -12.12
CA ARG A 258 9.26 17.36 -13.06
C ARG A 258 10.04 18.35 -13.92
N LEU A 259 10.97 19.09 -13.32
CA LEU A 259 11.84 20.02 -14.04
C LEU A 259 12.68 19.25 -15.08
N TYR A 260 13.28 18.14 -14.67
CA TYR A 260 14.09 17.34 -15.59
C TYR A 260 13.24 16.68 -16.69
N GLN A 261 12.02 16.26 -16.38
CA GLN A 261 11.07 15.75 -17.36
C GLN A 261 10.69 16.80 -18.41
N PHE A 262 10.57 18.07 -18.01
CA PHE A 262 10.39 19.18 -18.95
C PHE A 262 11.58 19.31 -19.91
N ASP A 263 12.81 19.30 -19.38
CA ASP A 263 14.04 19.37 -20.20
C ASP A 263 14.15 18.19 -21.17
N VAL A 264 13.85 16.97 -20.71
CA VAL A 264 13.86 15.76 -21.54
C VAL A 264 12.81 15.86 -22.66
N ASN A 265 11.62 16.38 -22.38
CA ASN A 265 10.59 16.58 -23.40
C ASN A 265 11.01 17.62 -24.44
N GLN A 266 11.63 18.73 -24.02
CA GLN A 266 12.18 19.72 -24.95
C GLN A 266 13.25 19.10 -25.87
N GLN A 267 14.13 18.26 -25.31
CA GLN A 267 15.12 17.54 -26.12
C GLN A 267 14.48 16.53 -27.08
N ARG A 268 13.42 15.81 -26.64
CA ARG A 268 12.67 14.89 -27.52
C ARG A 268 12.06 15.61 -28.71
N GLU A 269 11.49 16.80 -28.50
CA GLU A 269 10.94 17.61 -29.60
C GLU A 269 12.03 18.03 -30.59
N GLN A 270 13.19 18.47 -30.09
CA GLN A 270 14.34 18.82 -30.94
C GLN A 270 14.90 17.62 -31.71
N MET A 271 14.80 16.42 -31.13
CA MET A 271 15.27 15.16 -31.69
C MET A 271 14.19 14.38 -32.46
N SER A 272 13.01 14.98 -32.67
CA SER A 272 11.85 14.34 -33.35
C SER A 272 12.18 13.84 -34.77
N THR A 273 13.11 14.51 -35.45
CA THR A 273 13.66 14.09 -36.74
C THR A 273 15.19 13.98 -36.66
N PRO A 274 15.74 12.80 -36.31
CA PRO A 274 17.19 12.62 -36.15
C PRO A 274 17.99 13.08 -37.39
N THR A 275 17.49 12.83 -38.60
CA THR A 275 18.11 13.31 -39.83
C THR A 275 18.19 14.84 -39.90
N ALA A 276 17.11 15.56 -39.57
CA ALA A 276 17.11 17.01 -39.61
C ALA A 276 18.02 17.62 -38.53
N TYR A 277 18.09 16.97 -37.36
CA TYR A 277 19.06 17.32 -36.31
C TYR A 277 20.50 17.20 -36.82
N VAL A 278 20.85 16.06 -37.44
CA VAL A 278 22.19 15.83 -38.00
C VAL A 278 22.51 16.82 -39.12
N GLU A 279 21.59 17.13 -40.03
CA GLU A 279 21.84 18.11 -41.09
C GLU A 279 22.08 19.52 -40.52
N ARG A 280 21.34 19.93 -39.48
CA ARG A 280 21.61 21.20 -38.77
C ARG A 280 22.99 21.21 -38.12
N LEU A 281 23.39 20.09 -37.52
CA LEU A 281 24.70 19.95 -36.88
C LEU A 281 25.83 20.00 -37.91
N LEU A 282 25.69 19.30 -39.04
CA LEU A 282 26.65 19.31 -40.14
C LEU A 282 26.77 20.67 -40.82
N ALA A 283 25.69 21.46 -40.89
CA ALA A 283 25.72 22.81 -41.44
C ALA A 283 26.61 23.79 -40.65
N THR A 284 26.96 23.45 -39.40
CA THR A 284 27.91 24.23 -38.58
C THR A 284 29.38 23.84 -38.81
N GLN A 285 29.64 22.78 -39.58
CA GLN A 285 30.98 22.25 -39.83
C GLN A 285 31.52 22.73 -41.18
N PRO A 286 32.85 22.87 -41.33
CA PRO A 286 33.47 23.13 -42.63
C PRO A 286 33.10 22.04 -43.64
N PRO A 287 32.73 22.36 -44.90
CA PRO A 287 32.28 21.37 -45.89
C PRO A 287 33.29 20.24 -46.15
N GLU A 288 34.58 20.56 -46.07
CA GLU A 288 35.70 19.63 -46.22
C GLU A 288 35.79 18.56 -45.11
N ASN A 289 35.19 18.81 -43.94
CA ASN A 289 35.13 17.86 -42.83
C ASN A 289 33.85 16.99 -42.86
N VAL A 290 32.89 17.32 -43.73
CA VAL A 290 31.60 16.60 -43.84
C VAL A 290 31.75 15.39 -44.76
N THR A 291 32.17 14.26 -44.18
CA THR A 291 32.26 12.98 -44.91
C THR A 291 30.97 12.16 -44.79
N PRO A 292 30.67 11.27 -45.77
CA PRO A 292 29.53 10.35 -45.67
C PRO A 292 29.58 9.46 -44.41
N GLN A 293 30.79 9.06 -43.98
CA GLN A 293 30.99 8.27 -42.77
C GLN A 293 30.66 9.07 -41.51
N LEU A 294 31.06 10.34 -41.44
CA LEU A 294 30.70 11.24 -40.33
C LEU A 294 29.19 11.41 -40.24
N ARG A 295 28.51 11.70 -41.37
CA ARG A 295 27.05 11.83 -41.42
C ARG A 295 26.35 10.57 -40.91
N ARG A 296 26.78 9.39 -41.35
CA ARG A 296 26.22 8.12 -40.89
C ARG A 296 26.39 7.92 -39.39
N THR A 297 27.59 8.15 -38.88
CA THR A 297 27.90 7.97 -37.45
C THR A 297 27.09 8.95 -36.58
N LEU A 298 26.93 10.20 -37.01
CA LEU A 298 26.08 11.18 -36.33
C LEU A 298 24.61 10.78 -36.35
N LEU A 299 24.13 10.18 -37.43
CA LEU A 299 22.75 9.68 -37.52
C LEU A 299 22.52 8.52 -36.54
N ASP A 300 23.45 7.57 -36.45
CA ASP A 300 23.38 6.46 -35.50
C ASP A 300 23.38 6.98 -34.05
N LEU A 301 24.23 7.96 -33.73
CA LEU A 301 24.24 8.63 -32.41
C LEU A 301 22.94 9.39 -32.13
N ALA A 302 22.36 10.06 -33.13
CA ALA A 302 21.11 10.81 -32.98
C ALA A 302 19.90 9.89 -32.79
N ILE A 303 19.85 8.76 -33.49
CA ILE A 303 18.83 7.71 -33.29
C ILE A 303 18.94 7.15 -31.88
N THR A 304 20.16 6.83 -31.45
CA THR A 304 20.42 6.32 -30.09
C THR A 304 20.00 7.33 -29.02
N ARG A 305 20.30 8.62 -29.23
CA ARG A 305 19.82 9.69 -28.33
C ARG A 305 18.30 9.73 -28.25
N SER A 306 17.60 9.58 -29.37
CA SER A 306 16.13 9.59 -29.40
C SER A 306 15.55 8.42 -28.57
N ASP A 307 16.10 7.22 -28.70
CA ASP A 307 15.71 6.05 -27.89
C ASP A 307 16.04 6.24 -26.40
N LEU A 308 17.23 6.78 -26.06
CA LEU A 308 17.60 7.09 -24.68
C LEU A 308 16.64 8.09 -24.04
N LEU A 309 16.28 9.16 -24.76
CA LEU A 309 15.35 10.17 -24.28
C LEU A 309 13.94 9.60 -24.06
N GLU A 310 13.48 8.71 -24.95
CA GLU A 310 12.20 8.02 -24.79
C GLU A 310 12.19 7.13 -23.54
N ARG A 311 13.25 6.33 -23.34
CA ARG A 311 13.39 5.48 -22.15
C ARG A 311 13.50 6.30 -20.87
N LEU A 312 14.30 7.35 -20.88
CA LEU A 312 14.46 8.25 -19.74
C LEU A 312 13.15 8.93 -19.38
N ASN A 313 12.34 9.37 -20.36
CA ASN A 313 11.03 9.95 -20.09
C ASN A 313 10.07 8.96 -19.40
N ARG A 314 10.10 7.69 -19.79
CA ARG A 314 9.32 6.63 -19.12
C ARG A 314 9.83 6.39 -17.69
N GLU A 315 11.13 6.34 -17.50
CA GLU A 315 11.74 6.14 -16.17
C GLU A 315 11.44 7.31 -15.23
N LEU A 316 11.52 8.56 -15.72
CA LEU A 316 11.14 9.75 -14.95
C LEU A 316 9.66 9.75 -14.60
N SER A 317 8.80 9.27 -15.50
CA SER A 317 7.36 9.11 -15.22
C SER A 317 7.12 8.08 -14.12
N ALA A 318 7.85 6.96 -14.13
CA ALA A 318 7.78 5.94 -13.08
C ALA A 318 8.29 6.48 -11.73
N LEU A 319 9.46 7.15 -11.72
CA LEU A 319 10.01 7.82 -10.53
C LEU A 319 9.04 8.84 -9.94
N LEU A 320 8.44 9.67 -10.79
CA LEU A 320 7.46 10.66 -10.36
C LEU A 320 6.25 10.00 -9.71
N ASN A 321 5.74 8.93 -10.31
CA ASN A 321 4.60 8.19 -9.77
C ASN A 321 4.93 7.58 -8.40
N GLU A 322 6.04 6.84 -8.29
CA GLU A 322 6.46 6.23 -7.03
C GLU A 322 6.74 7.27 -5.94
N SER A 323 7.37 8.40 -6.28
CA SER A 323 7.63 9.49 -5.33
C SER A 323 6.33 10.12 -4.81
N ILE A 324 5.36 10.36 -5.70
CA ILE A 324 4.04 10.89 -5.32
C ILE A 324 3.29 9.88 -4.46
N THR A 325 3.28 8.60 -4.84
CA THR A 325 2.66 7.54 -4.06
C THR A 325 3.27 7.44 -2.66
N LEU A 326 4.59 7.54 -2.54
CA LEU A 326 5.27 7.50 -1.24
C LEU A 326 4.89 8.71 -0.38
N GLN A 327 4.87 9.90 -0.96
CA GLN A 327 4.43 11.11 -0.26
C GLN A 327 2.98 10.99 0.24
N LEU A 328 2.07 10.47 -0.59
CA LEU A 328 0.67 10.25 -0.23
C LEU A 328 0.53 9.21 0.89
N ASN A 329 1.23 8.08 0.77
CA ASN A 329 1.25 7.03 1.78
C ASN A 329 1.80 7.54 3.12
N GLN A 330 2.90 8.31 3.11
CA GLN A 330 3.47 8.92 4.31
C GLN A 330 2.52 9.93 4.97
N LYS A 331 1.81 10.72 4.16
CA LYS A 331 0.80 11.67 4.67
C LYS A 331 -0.36 10.94 5.32
N GLN A 332 -0.88 9.90 4.67
CA GLN A 332 -1.97 9.10 5.21
C GLN A 332 -1.54 8.36 6.47
N LEU A 333 -0.37 7.73 6.46
CA LEU A 333 0.23 7.05 7.61
C LEU A 333 0.33 7.99 8.83
N THR A 334 0.83 9.21 8.61
CA THR A 334 0.91 10.23 9.66
C THR A 334 -0.46 10.61 10.18
N SER A 335 -1.42 10.88 9.28
CA SER A 335 -2.78 11.26 9.66
C SER A 335 -3.49 10.16 10.46
N THR A 336 -3.39 8.90 10.02
CA THR A 336 -3.98 7.74 10.71
C THR A 336 -3.33 7.54 12.08
N ALA A 337 -1.99 7.60 12.17
CA ALA A 337 -1.29 7.44 13.44
C ALA A 337 -1.65 8.55 14.46
N VAL A 338 -1.75 9.81 14.01
CA VAL A 338 -2.17 10.93 14.86
C VAL A 338 -3.62 10.78 15.29
N GLY A 339 -4.52 10.41 14.37
CA GLY A 339 -5.93 10.16 14.68
C GLY A 339 -6.09 9.05 15.71
N LEU A 340 -5.45 7.90 15.48
CA LEU A 340 -5.47 6.75 16.38
C LEU A 340 -4.96 7.12 17.78
N ARG A 341 -3.87 7.88 17.86
CA ARG A 341 -3.34 8.37 19.15
C ARG A 341 -4.33 9.29 19.87
N SER A 342 -5.01 10.19 19.15
CA SER A 342 -6.04 11.06 19.72
C SER A 342 -7.21 10.25 20.28
N THR A 343 -7.72 9.28 19.50
CA THR A 343 -8.81 8.39 19.94
C THR A 343 -8.41 7.61 21.18
N LEU A 344 -7.19 7.05 21.22
CA LEU A 344 -6.68 6.32 22.37
C LEU A 344 -6.56 7.23 23.61
N ASP A 345 -6.08 8.47 23.44
CA ASP A 345 -5.97 9.44 24.53
C ASP A 345 -7.35 9.84 25.06
N GLU A 346 -8.32 10.10 24.20
CA GLU A 346 -9.70 10.47 24.57
C GLU A 346 -10.43 9.36 25.33
N GLN A 347 -10.31 8.11 24.91
CA GLN A 347 -11.02 6.98 25.54
C GLN A 347 -10.38 6.48 26.83
N MET A 348 -9.18 6.96 27.16
CA MET A 348 -8.49 6.64 28.42
C MET A 348 -8.86 7.56 29.58
N PHE A 349 -9.51 8.71 29.31
CA PHE A 349 -10.02 9.67 30.30
C PHE A 349 -11.55 9.64 30.35
#